data_AF-A2FFK8-F1
#
_entry.id   AF-A2FFK8-F1
#
_cell.length_a   1.000
_cell.length_b   1.000
_cell.length_c   1.000
_cell.angle_alpha   90.00
_cell.angle_beta   90.00
_cell.angle_gamma   90.00
#
_symmetry.space_group_name_H-M   'P 1'
#
loop_
_entity.id
_entity.type
_entity.pdbx_description
1 polymer ?
#
loop_
_entity_poly.entity_id
_entity_poly.type
_entity_poly.pdbx_seq_one_letter_code
_entity_poly.pdbx_strand_id
1 'polypeptide(L)'
;MLFILLSLFYGIQSCFEKVYTKRKWELEDGRTLYLNEKMKSCFRPPLPDSVRYYNIANITDGTNAVDFTKASGKVKLADGRTAYIGDDNYLRIIGSNIELTETFRMGRKSRIDF
;
A
#
# COMPACT_ATOMS: atom_id res chain seq x y z
N MET A 1 -36.05 -16.11 25.81
CA MET A 1 -35.74 -16.32 24.37
C MET A 1 -35.11 -15.11 23.67
N LEU A 2 -34.87 -13.98 24.36
CA LEU A 2 -34.24 -12.79 23.76
C LEU A 2 -32.74 -12.96 23.45
N PHE A 3 -32.03 -13.80 24.21
CA PHE A 3 -30.58 -14.02 24.05
C PHE A 3 -30.18 -14.74 22.74
N ILE A 4 -31.04 -15.61 22.21
CA ILE A 4 -30.76 -16.37 20.96
C ILE A 4 -30.92 -15.46 19.72
N LEU A 5 -31.81 -14.46 19.80
CA LEU A 5 -31.98 -13.47 18.73
C LEU A 5 -30.79 -12.50 18.66
N LEU A 6 -30.19 -12.15 19.81
CA LEU A 6 -28.99 -11.29 19.87
C LEU A 6 -27.72 -11.98 19.34
N SER A 7 -27.58 -13.31 19.52
CA SER A 7 -26.43 -14.05 18.99
C SER A 7 -26.38 -14.13 17.46
N LEU A 8 -27.54 -14.03 16.78
CA LEU A 8 -27.60 -14.05 15.31
C LEU A 8 -27.03 -12.78 14.65
N PHE A 9 -26.92 -11.68 15.41
CA PHE A 9 -26.33 -10.42 14.91
C PHE A 9 -24.81 -10.32 15.09
N TYR A 10 -24.20 -11.26 15.82
CA TYR A 10 -22.74 -11.38 15.88
C TYR A 10 -22.22 -12.21 14.70
N GLY A 11 -22.45 -11.70 13.49
CA GLY A 11 -21.75 -12.18 12.30
C GLY A 11 -20.25 -11.97 12.49
N ILE A 12 -19.48 -13.07 12.49
CA ILE A 12 -18.02 -13.03 12.56
C ILE A 12 -17.52 -12.28 11.32
N GLN A 13 -16.78 -11.20 11.53
CA GLN A 13 -16.09 -10.50 10.46
C GLN A 13 -14.86 -11.30 10.07
N SER A 14 -14.79 -11.77 8.82
CA SER A 14 -13.60 -12.40 8.26
C SER A 14 -12.94 -11.44 7.29
N CYS A 15 -11.62 -11.24 7.39
CA CYS A 15 -10.86 -10.43 6.46
C CYS A 15 -9.70 -11.23 5.88
N PHE A 16 -9.47 -11.10 4.57
CA PHE A 16 -8.27 -11.60 3.92
C PHE A 16 -7.52 -10.48 3.22
N GLU A 17 -6.20 -10.61 3.16
CA GLU A 17 -5.31 -9.66 2.52
C GLU A 17 -4.49 -10.38 1.44
N LYS A 18 -4.35 -9.73 0.28
CA LYS A 18 -3.47 -10.17 -0.81
C LYS A 18 -2.58 -9.01 -1.21
N VAL A 19 -1.35 -9.31 -1.59
CA VAL A 19 -0.36 -8.33 -2.04
C VAL A 19 0.08 -8.72 -3.45
N TYR A 20 0.05 -7.75 -4.36
CA TYR A 20 0.41 -7.92 -5.76
C TYR A 20 1.51 -6.93 -6.12
N THR A 21 2.59 -7.42 -6.74
CA THR A 21 3.66 -6.54 -7.25
C THR A 21 3.21 -5.84 -8.52
N LYS A 22 3.23 -4.50 -8.52
CA LYS A 22 2.90 -3.69 -9.70
C LYS A 22 4.15 -3.24 -10.46
N ARG A 23 5.15 -2.75 -9.74
CA ARG A 23 6.42 -2.28 -10.32
C ARG A 23 7.57 -2.57 -9.36
N LYS A 24 8.77 -2.61 -9.92
CA LYS A 24 10.02 -2.65 -9.17
C LYS A 24 11.05 -1.74 -9.83
N TRP A 25 11.93 -1.17 -9.02
CA TRP A 25 13.09 -0.41 -9.46
C TRP A 25 14.31 -0.85 -8.65
N GLU A 26 15.44 -1.04 -9.33
CA GLU A 26 16.70 -1.29 -8.65
C GLU A 26 17.26 0.01 -8.08
N LEU A 27 17.78 -0.04 -6.86
CA LEU A 27 18.44 1.07 -6.19
C LEU A 27 19.93 1.05 -6.49
N GLU A 28 20.57 2.22 -6.38
CA GLU A 28 22.01 2.38 -6.62
C GLU A 28 22.86 1.51 -5.66
N ASP A 29 22.34 1.21 -4.46
CA ASP A 29 22.99 0.37 -3.45
C ASP A 29 22.71 -1.14 -3.61
N GLY A 30 22.10 -1.56 -4.71
CA GLY A 30 21.83 -2.97 -5.03
C GLY A 30 20.59 -3.56 -4.37
N ARG A 31 19.84 -2.78 -3.57
CA ARG A 31 18.52 -3.16 -3.07
C ARG A 31 17.45 -2.91 -4.14
N THR A 32 16.23 -3.41 -3.91
CA THR A 32 15.11 -3.22 -4.82
C THR A 32 13.96 -2.48 -4.13
N LEU A 33 13.46 -1.42 -4.75
CA LEU A 33 12.22 -0.75 -4.38
C LEU A 33 11.04 -1.40 -5.11
N TYR A 34 10.07 -1.88 -4.36
CA TYR A 34 8.82 -2.45 -4.87
C TYR A 34 7.65 -1.50 -4.63
N LEU A 35 6.85 -1.30 -5.69
CA LEU A 35 5.50 -0.79 -5.59
C LEU A 35 4.53 -1.97 -5.64
N ASN A 36 3.82 -2.17 -4.55
CA ASN A 36 2.83 -3.23 -4.41
C ASN A 36 1.43 -2.65 -4.26
N GLU A 37 0.43 -3.38 -4.71
CA GLU A 37 -0.97 -3.15 -4.39
C GLU A 37 -1.43 -4.16 -3.36
N LYS A 38 -1.98 -3.64 -2.27
CA LYS A 38 -2.57 -4.44 -1.21
C LYS A 38 -4.08 -4.42 -1.35
N MET A 39 -4.67 -5.59 -1.55
CA MET A 39 -6.10 -5.81 -1.53
C MET A 39 -6.50 -6.33 -0.16
N LYS A 40 -7.44 -5.67 0.51
CA LYS A 40 -8.10 -6.16 1.73
C LYS A 40 -9.57 -6.37 1.44
N SER A 41 -10.03 -7.60 1.56
CA SER A 41 -11.46 -7.93 1.50
C SER A 41 -11.92 -8.33 2.89
N CYS A 42 -13.04 -7.78 3.32
CA CYS A 42 -13.69 -8.14 4.58
C CYS A 42 -15.15 -8.49 4.33
N PHE A 43 -15.57 -9.62 4.86
CA PHE A 43 -16.92 -10.15 4.84
C PHE A 43 -17.51 -10.06 6.25
N ARG A 44 -18.72 -9.51 6.40
CA ARG A 44 -19.43 -9.48 7.68
C ARG A 44 -20.93 -9.57 7.46
N PRO A 45 -21.57 -10.74 7.61
CA PRO A 45 -23.01 -10.85 7.52
C PRO A 45 -23.71 -9.94 8.54
N PRO A 46 -24.84 -9.28 8.19
CA PRO A 46 -25.52 -9.27 6.89
C PRO A 46 -25.02 -8.18 5.92
N LEU A 47 -23.92 -7.49 6.25
CA LEU A 47 -23.37 -6.40 5.47
C LEU A 47 -22.68 -6.91 4.20
N PRO A 48 -22.73 -6.14 3.10
CA PRO A 48 -22.01 -6.47 1.88
C PRO A 48 -20.50 -6.45 2.08
N ASP A 49 -19.82 -7.27 1.29
CA ASP A 49 -18.36 -7.37 1.24
C ASP A 49 -17.73 -6.00 1.00
N SER A 50 -16.71 -5.68 1.80
CA SER A 50 -15.89 -4.49 1.58
C SER A 50 -14.56 -4.92 0.99
N VAL A 51 -14.30 -4.55 -0.26
CA VAL A 51 -12.98 -4.71 -0.90
C VAL A 51 -12.31 -3.35 -0.99
N ARG A 52 -11.04 -3.30 -0.61
CA ARG A 52 -10.23 -2.07 -0.67
C ARG A 52 -8.86 -2.36 -1.28
N TYR A 53 -8.41 -1.45 -2.13
CA TYR A 53 -7.10 -1.47 -2.76
C TYR A 53 -6.32 -0.23 -2.32
N TYR A 54 -5.03 -0.40 -2.03
CA TYR A 54 -4.13 0.71 -1.75
C TYR A 54 -2.70 0.31 -2.11
N ASN A 55 -1.91 1.28 -2.54
CA ASN A 55 -0.51 1.03 -2.83
C ASN A 55 0.32 1.10 -1.55
N ILE A 56 1.33 0.25 -1.48
CA ILE A 56 2.39 0.26 -0.49
C ILE A 56 3.73 0.20 -1.21
N ALA A 57 4.76 0.79 -0.60
CA ALA A 57 6.11 0.77 -1.12
C ALA A 57 7.05 0.12 -0.08
N ASN A 58 7.94 -0.74 -0.54
CA ASN A 58 8.91 -1.39 0.34
C ASN A 58 10.24 -1.58 -0.37
N ILE A 59 11.33 -1.40 0.38
CA ILE A 59 12.69 -1.63 -0.09
C ILE A 59 13.17 -2.95 0.50
N THR A 60 13.78 -3.81 -0.31
CA THR A 60 14.34 -5.09 0.16
C THR A 60 15.75 -5.31 -0.38
N ASP A 61 16.59 -5.93 0.43
CA ASP A 61 17.91 -6.45 0.04
C ASP A 61 17.85 -7.93 -0.40
N GLY A 62 16.64 -8.50 -0.50
CA GLY A 62 16.39 -9.92 -0.78
C GLY A 62 16.15 -10.76 0.46
N THR A 63 16.60 -10.30 1.63
CA THR A 63 16.44 -10.98 2.93
C THR A 63 15.52 -10.19 3.86
N ASN A 64 15.74 -8.89 3.97
CA ASN A 64 15.02 -7.96 4.82
C ASN A 64 14.20 -7.00 3.98
N ALA A 65 12.97 -6.72 4.40
CA ALA A 65 12.12 -5.71 3.79
C ALA A 65 11.82 -4.58 4.78
N VAL A 66 11.97 -3.34 4.33
CA VAL A 66 11.63 -2.12 5.07
C VAL A 66 10.41 -1.48 4.43
N ASP A 67 9.44 -1.08 5.26
CA ASP A 67 8.27 -0.31 4.83
C ASP A 67 8.71 1.10 4.42
N PHE A 68 8.84 1.32 3.12
CA PHE A 68 9.19 2.63 2.58
C PHE A 68 7.98 3.55 2.58
N THR A 69 6.74 3.03 2.59
CA THR A 69 5.47 3.78 2.58
C THR A 69 5.39 4.87 3.65
N LYS A 70 5.99 4.61 4.82
CA LYS A 70 5.94 5.50 6.00
C LYS A 70 7.23 6.27 6.23
N ALA A 71 8.30 5.93 5.53
CA ALA A 71 9.57 6.59 5.68
C ALA A 71 9.58 7.84 4.79
N SER A 72 9.58 9.02 5.40
CA SER A 72 9.95 10.24 4.69
C SER A 72 11.41 10.10 4.26
N GLY A 73 11.64 9.88 2.97
CA GLY A 73 12.98 9.56 2.48
C GLY A 73 13.09 9.64 0.97
N LYS A 74 14.30 9.93 0.51
CA LYS A 74 14.69 9.90 -0.90
C LYS A 74 15.70 8.79 -1.10
N VAL A 75 15.54 8.00 -2.15
CA VAL A 75 16.49 6.97 -2.56
C VAL A 75 16.87 7.18 -4.02
N LYS A 76 18.13 6.89 -4.35
CA LYS A 76 18.59 6.93 -5.73
C LYS A 76 18.37 5.58 -6.39
N LEU A 77 17.82 5.61 -7.60
CA LEU A 77 17.64 4.45 -8.45
C LEU A 77 18.94 4.18 -9.22
N ALA A 78 19.18 2.92 -9.58
CA ALA A 78 20.35 2.51 -10.36
C ALA A 78 20.43 3.18 -11.75
N ASP A 79 19.29 3.64 -12.28
CA ASP A 79 19.21 4.39 -13.54
C ASP A 79 19.47 5.90 -13.39
N GLY A 80 19.89 6.34 -12.19
CA GLY A 80 20.21 7.74 -11.88
C GLY A 80 19.00 8.60 -11.50
N ARG A 81 17.77 8.08 -11.60
CA ARG A 81 16.56 8.79 -11.12
C ARG A 81 16.49 8.79 -9.59
N THR A 82 15.61 9.62 -9.04
CA THR A 82 15.34 9.66 -7.60
C THR A 82 13.90 9.22 -7.32
N ALA A 83 13.74 8.30 -6.38
CA ALA A 83 12.45 7.92 -5.82
C ALA A 83 12.27 8.53 -4.43
N TYR A 84 11.09 9.06 -4.12
CA TYR A 84 10.79 9.54 -2.77
C TYR A 84 9.31 9.48 -2.44
N ILE A 85 9.01 9.42 -1.14
CA ILE A 85 7.65 9.59 -0.63
C ILE A 85 7.53 11.00 -0.06
N GLY A 86 6.60 11.78 -0.64
CA GLY A 86 6.26 13.10 -0.12
C GLY A 86 5.31 13.01 1.06
N ASP A 87 5.23 14.09 1.85
CA ASP A 87 4.33 14.22 3.00
C ASP A 87 2.85 14.10 2.62
N ASP A 88 2.54 14.27 1.33
CA ASP A 88 1.22 14.08 0.75
C ASP A 88 0.85 12.62 0.48
N ASN A 89 1.69 11.67 0.90
CA ASN A 89 1.55 10.23 0.69
C ASN A 89 1.56 9.85 -0.79
N TYR A 90 2.48 10.42 -1.57
CA TYR A 90 2.74 9.98 -2.94
C TYR A 90 4.17 9.53 -3.10
N LEU A 91 4.35 8.31 -3.64
CA LEU A 91 5.62 7.86 -4.19
C LEU A 91 5.81 8.54 -5.55
N ARG A 92 6.93 9.21 -5.72
CA ARG A 92 7.32 9.83 -6.98
C ARG A 92 8.64 9.29 -7.46
N ILE A 93 8.68 8.88 -8.73
CA ILE A 93 9.92 8.53 -9.43
C ILE A 93 10.22 9.70 -10.37
N ILE A 94 11.22 10.51 -10.02
CA ILE A 94 11.53 11.74 -10.75
C ILE A 94 12.36 11.42 -11.99
N GLY A 95 11.75 11.67 -13.16
CA GLY A 95 12.43 11.62 -14.44
C GLY A 95 13.16 12.93 -14.76
N SER A 96 13.80 12.99 -15.92
CA SER A 96 14.47 14.22 -16.41
C SER A 96 13.50 15.35 -16.74
N ASN A 97 12.22 15.03 -16.92
CA ASN A 97 11.13 15.99 -17.10
C ASN A 97 9.83 15.48 -16.44
N ILE A 98 8.76 16.28 -16.52
CA ILE A 98 7.48 15.97 -15.88
C ILE A 98 6.77 14.77 -16.52
N GLU A 99 6.90 14.58 -17.84
CA GLU A 99 6.27 13.48 -18.57
C GLU A 99 6.86 12.11 -18.18
N LEU A 100 8.13 12.11 -17.81
CA LEU A 100 8.87 10.93 -17.33
C LEU A 100 8.76 10.75 -15.80
N THR A 101 8.03 11.62 -15.11
CA THR A 101 7.81 11.52 -13.67
C THR A 101 6.61 10.63 -13.37
N GLU A 102 6.86 9.54 -12.66
CA GLU A 102 5.81 8.61 -12.25
C GLU A 102 5.31 8.98 -10.85
N THR A 103 4.00 9.02 -10.65
CA THR A 103 3.40 9.38 -9.35
C THR A 103 2.36 8.35 -8.92
N PHE A 104 2.52 7.80 -7.73
CA PHE A 104 1.64 6.78 -7.18
C PHE A 104 1.15 7.20 -5.80
N ARG A 105 -0.15 7.14 -5.59
CA ARG A 105 -0.75 7.44 -4.29
C ARG A 105 -0.55 6.27 -3.33
N MET A 106 0.03 6.55 -2.16
CA MET A 106 0.32 5.58 -1.11
C MET A 106 -0.80 5.52 -0.06
N GLY A 107 -0.91 4.35 0.59
CA GLY A 107 -1.74 4.17 1.77
C GLY A 107 -3.25 4.34 1.56
N ARG A 108 -3.99 4.40 2.68
CA ARG A 108 -5.40 4.78 2.71
C ARG A 108 -5.49 6.30 2.81
N LYS A 109 -6.39 6.93 2.04
CA LYS A 109 -7.05 8.15 2.56
C LYS A 109 -7.76 7.68 3.83
N SER A 110 -7.34 8.13 5.02
CA SER A 110 -8.26 8.04 6.16
C SER A 110 -9.56 8.68 5.69
N ARG A 111 -10.68 7.96 5.82
CA ARG A 111 -11.96 8.63 5.74
C ARG A 111 -11.91 9.68 6.85
N ILE A 112 -12.07 10.94 6.49
CA ILE A 112 -12.63 11.90 7.42
C ILE A 112 -14.03 11.36 7.65
N ASP A 113 -14.22 10.69 8.78
CA ASP A 113 -15.55 10.39 9.27
C ASP A 113 -16.15 11.76 9.63
N PHE A 114 -17.19 12.15 8.88
CA PHE A 114 -18.05 13.30 9.21
C PHE A 114 -19.00 12.92 10.33
#